data_AF-A0A2L0B128-F1
#
_entry.id   AF-A0A2L0B128-F1
#
_cell.length_a   1.000
_cell.length_b   1.000
_cell.length_c   1.000
_cell.angle_alpha   90.00
_cell.angle_beta   90.00
_cell.angle_gamma   90.00
#
_symmetry.space_group_name_H-M   'P 1'
#
loop_
_entity.id
_entity.type
_entity.pdbx_description
1 polymer ?
#
loop_
_entity_poly.entity_id
_entity_poly.type
_entity_poly.pdbx_seq_one_letter_code
_entity_poly.pdbx_strand_id
1 'polypeptide(L)'
;VDTIPEPLRDRMEMIDMSGYVAEEKLAIAKQYLLPQAMKDSGLKDSNIGIEDSALNKLIKQYCRESGVRNLQKHIEKVVRKVAFKVVKDETTHVTVADSNLQDFVGKPVFTQDRMYTQTPPGVVMGLAWTAMGGSTLFVETTTRRNPSDKEGSLELTGH
;
A
#
# COMPACT_ATOMS: atom_id res chain seq x y z
N VAL A 1 3.37 -8.82 18.31
CA VAL A 1 3.18 -8.66 19.78
C VAL A 1 3.27 -10.02 20.46
N ASP A 2 2.75 -11.07 19.84
CA ASP A 2 2.76 -12.45 20.41
C ASP A 2 4.15 -13.06 20.59
N THR A 3 5.19 -12.46 20.01
CA THR A 3 6.59 -12.90 20.13
C THR A 3 7.36 -12.20 21.26
N ILE A 4 6.75 -11.24 21.97
CA ILE A 4 7.39 -10.56 23.11
C ILE A 4 7.31 -11.45 24.35
N PRO A 5 8.44 -11.78 25.02
CA PRO A 5 8.43 -12.58 26.24
C PRO A 5 7.54 -11.99 27.32
N GLU A 6 6.74 -12.83 27.98
CA GLU A 6 5.80 -12.45 29.03
C GLU A 6 6.44 -11.60 30.16
N PRO A 7 7.66 -11.88 30.64
CA PRO A 7 8.28 -11.07 31.69
C PRO A 7 8.59 -9.62 31.28
N LEU A 8 8.78 -9.37 29.97
CA LEU A 8 8.96 -8.02 29.45
C LEU A 8 7.61 -7.35 29.21
N ARG A 9 6.64 -8.11 28.69
CA ARG A 9 5.29 -7.62 28.41
C ARG A 9 4.58 -7.13 29.67
N ASP A 10 4.73 -7.83 30.79
CA ASP A 10 4.15 -7.44 32.09
C ASP A 10 4.74 -6.12 32.63
N ARG A 11 5.93 -5.73 32.16
CA ARG A 11 6.62 -4.49 32.55
C ARG A 11 6.46 -3.35 31.55
N MET A 12 5.66 -3.55 30.50
CA MET A 12 5.44 -2.56 29.44
C MET A 12 3.97 -2.14 29.40
N GLU A 13 3.74 -0.83 29.26
CA GLU A 13 2.44 -0.33 28.82
C GLU A 13 2.33 -0.52 27.30
N MET A 14 1.31 -1.26 26.87
CA MET A 14 1.07 -1.51 25.45
C MET A 14 0.20 -0.40 24.89
N ILE A 15 0.76 0.40 23.98
CA ILE A 15 0.02 1.42 23.22
C ILE A 15 -0.08 0.95 21.77
N ASP A 16 -1.30 0.62 21.35
CA ASP A 16 -1.56 0.18 19.99
C ASP A 16 -1.74 1.38 19.05
N MET A 17 -0.92 1.42 17.99
CA MET A 17 -1.02 2.43 16.94
C MET A 17 -1.69 1.81 15.71
N SER A 18 -2.89 2.30 15.37
CA SER A 18 -3.60 1.86 14.17
C SER A 18 -2.94 2.35 12.89
N GLY A 19 -3.23 1.67 11.78
CA GLY A 19 -2.89 2.17 10.46
C GLY A 19 -3.68 3.41 10.08
N TYR A 20 -3.31 4.00 8.94
CA TYR A 20 -3.94 5.21 8.42
C TYR A 20 -4.93 4.90 7.30
N VAL A 21 -6.05 5.64 7.25
CA VAL A 21 -6.97 5.64 6.10
C VAL A 21 -6.39 6.43 4.93
N ALA A 22 -6.95 6.25 3.73
CA ALA A 22 -6.41 6.90 2.52
C ALA A 22 -6.36 8.44 2.63
N GLU A 23 -7.35 9.05 3.27
CA GLU A 23 -7.41 10.51 3.49
C GLU A 23 -6.34 10.99 4.48
N GLU A 24 -6.11 10.24 5.56
CA GLU A 24 -5.03 10.51 6.51
C GLU A 24 -3.66 10.39 5.84
N LYS A 25 -3.46 9.36 5.01
CA LYS A 25 -2.22 9.20 4.23
C LYS A 25 -2.00 10.35 3.26
N LEU A 26 -3.06 10.86 2.63
CA LEU A 26 -2.98 12.02 1.76
C LEU A 26 -2.57 13.27 2.55
N ALA A 27 -3.15 13.49 3.73
CA ALA A 27 -2.78 14.60 4.62
C ALA A 27 -1.32 14.49 5.07
N ILE A 28 -0.89 13.31 5.53
CA ILE A 28 0.49 13.03 5.95
C ILE A 28 1.47 13.26 4.80
N ALA A 29 1.12 12.82 3.59
CA ALA A 29 1.95 13.00 2.42
C ALA A 29 2.21 14.48 2.11
N LYS A 30 1.17 15.31 2.17
CA LYS A 30 1.25 16.75 1.90
C LYS A 30 1.97 17.52 2.99
N GLN A 31 1.63 17.25 4.24
CA GLN A 31 2.12 18.04 5.37
C GLN A 31 3.56 17.68 5.76
N TYR A 32 3.96 16.42 5.58
CA TYR A 32 5.23 15.92 6.11
C TYR A 32 6.11 15.27 5.04
N LEU A 33 5.61 14.28 4.29
CA LEU A 33 6.48 13.47 3.42
C LEU A 33 7.02 14.25 2.23
N LEU A 34 6.18 15.03 1.56
CA LEU A 34 6.57 15.81 0.39
C LEU A 34 7.55 16.94 0.75
N PRO A 35 7.28 17.79 1.77
CA PRO A 35 8.24 18.79 2.21
C PRO A 35 9.58 18.19 2.63
N GLN A 36 9.55 17.06 3.36
CA GLN A 36 10.77 16.37 3.79
C GLN A 36 11.57 15.86 2.59
N ALA A 37 10.93 15.16 1.64
CA ALA A 37 11.59 14.64 0.45
C ALA A 37 12.19 15.76 -0.42
N MET A 38 11.48 16.89 -0.55
CA MET A 38 11.95 18.06 -1.28
C MET A 38 13.17 18.69 -0.62
N LYS A 39 13.13 18.85 0.71
CA LYS A 39 14.28 19.34 1.49
C LYS A 39 15.50 18.44 1.32
N ASP A 40 15.31 17.13 1.41
CA ASP A 40 16.40 16.15 1.28
C ASP A 40 16.99 16.11 -0.13
N SER A 41 16.21 16.46 -1.15
CA SER A 41 16.66 16.54 -2.55
C SER A 41 17.07 17.94 -3.00
N GLY A 42 17.02 18.94 -2.11
CA GLY A 42 17.35 20.33 -2.41
C GLY A 42 16.40 21.04 -3.38
N LEU A 43 15.16 20.56 -3.52
CA LEU A 43 14.15 21.18 -4.39
C LEU A 43 13.36 22.25 -3.65
N LYS A 44 13.00 23.33 -4.37
CA LYS A 44 12.08 24.37 -3.89
C LYS A 44 10.68 24.12 -4.42
N ASP A 45 9.68 24.74 -3.79
CA ASP A 45 8.28 24.71 -4.23
C ASP A 45 8.09 25.23 -5.66
N SER A 46 8.98 26.12 -6.11
CA SER A 46 9.00 26.61 -7.50
C SER A 46 9.38 25.53 -8.52
N ASN A 47 10.04 24.43 -8.11
CA ASN A 47 10.54 23.41 -9.02
C ASN A 47 9.56 22.24 -9.21
N ILE A 48 8.71 21.96 -8.22
CA ILE A 48 7.82 20.79 -8.25
C ILE A 48 6.45 21.12 -7.66
N GLY A 49 5.40 20.71 -8.36
CA GLY A 49 4.04 20.65 -7.84
C GLY A 49 3.50 19.23 -7.99
N ILE A 50 2.95 18.65 -6.93
CA ILE A 50 2.29 17.33 -7.00
C ILE A 50 0.81 17.51 -6.70
N GLU A 51 -0.04 17.08 -7.64
CA GLU A 51 -1.48 17.13 -7.47
C GLU A 51 -1.99 16.03 -6.52
N ASP A 52 -3.11 16.31 -5.87
CA ASP A 52 -3.86 15.35 -5.07
C ASP A 52 -4.25 14.11 -5.86
N SER A 53 -4.53 14.27 -7.16
CA SER A 53 -4.85 13.20 -8.08
C SER A 53 -3.72 12.15 -8.14
N ALA A 54 -2.47 12.62 -8.28
CA ALA A 54 -1.27 11.80 -8.32
C ALA A 54 -1.00 11.11 -6.98
N LEU A 55 -1.14 11.84 -5.86
CA LEU A 55 -0.97 11.26 -4.52
C LEU A 55 -2.02 10.17 -4.24
N ASN A 56 -3.27 10.41 -4.62
CA ASN A 56 -4.33 9.41 -4.52
C ASN A 56 -4.04 8.16 -5.36
N LYS A 57 -3.52 8.35 -6.59
CA LYS A 57 -3.11 7.21 -7.43
C LYS A 57 -1.95 6.44 -6.80
N LEU A 58 -0.94 7.13 -6.24
CA LEU A 58 0.16 6.50 -5.50
C LEU A 58 -0.34 5.65 -4.33
N ILE A 59 -1.23 6.21 -3.51
CA ILE A 59 -1.80 5.52 -2.35
C ILE A 59 -2.57 4.27 -2.79
N LYS A 60 -3.39 4.36 -3.84
CA LYS A 60 -4.26 3.25 -4.25
C LYS A 60 -3.56 2.16 -5.06
N GLN A 61 -2.65 2.54 -5.96
CA GLN A 61 -2.11 1.64 -6.99
C GLN A 61 -0.66 1.22 -6.75
N TYR A 62 0.07 1.90 -5.85
CA TYR A 62 1.49 1.65 -5.62
C TYR A 62 1.81 1.31 -4.17
N CYS A 63 0.87 1.50 -3.23
CA CYS A 63 1.07 1.30 -1.80
C CYS A 63 -0.03 0.39 -1.21
N ARG A 64 0.31 -0.84 -0.82
CA ARG A 64 -0.61 -1.75 -0.12
C ARG A 64 -0.08 -2.10 1.27
N GLU A 65 -0.20 -1.14 2.17
CA GLU A 65 0.22 -1.26 3.57
C GLU A 65 -0.71 -0.44 4.47
N SER A 66 -0.66 -0.64 5.78
CA SER A 66 -1.38 0.16 6.78
C SER A 66 -0.68 1.50 7.09
N GLY A 67 0.65 1.55 6.99
CA GLY A 67 1.47 2.76 7.20
C GLY A 67 1.69 3.61 5.94
N VAL A 68 2.76 4.41 5.96
CA VAL A 68 3.17 5.33 4.87
C VAL A 68 4.60 5.11 4.37
N ARG A 69 5.24 3.99 4.71
CA ARG A 69 6.65 3.73 4.36
C ARG A 69 6.86 3.57 2.85
N ASN A 70 6.02 2.79 2.18
CA ASN A 70 6.04 2.65 0.73
C ASN A 70 5.61 3.95 0.04
N LEU A 71 4.63 4.67 0.62
CA LEU A 71 4.22 5.97 0.12
C LEU A 71 5.39 6.97 0.14
N GLN A 72 6.12 7.05 1.25
CA GLN A 72 7.33 7.86 1.38
C GLN A 72 8.37 7.49 0.31
N LYS A 73 8.71 6.20 0.16
CA LYS A 73 9.68 5.74 -0.86
C LYS A 73 9.30 6.16 -2.27
N HIS A 74 8.01 6.09 -2.63
CA HIS A 74 7.55 6.50 -3.95
C HIS A 74 7.60 8.02 -4.12
N ILE A 75 7.22 8.80 -3.11
CA ILE A 75 7.36 10.26 -3.12
C ILE A 75 8.84 10.64 -3.31
N GLU A 76 9.75 10.08 -2.53
CA GLU A 76 11.19 10.30 -2.67
C GLU A 76 11.71 9.94 -4.08
N LYS A 77 11.21 8.85 -4.67
CA LYS A 77 11.55 8.45 -6.04
C LYS A 77 11.08 9.48 -7.07
N VAL A 78 9.87 10.02 -6.92
CA VAL A 78 9.34 11.09 -7.80
C VAL A 78 10.20 12.33 -7.66
N VAL A 79 10.40 12.82 -6.44
CA VAL A 79 11.17 14.03 -6.15
C VAL A 79 12.60 13.91 -6.68
N ARG A 80 13.28 12.77 -6.47
CA ARG A 80 14.63 12.53 -6.99
C ARG A 80 14.70 12.56 -8.52
N LYS A 81 13.68 12.02 -9.20
CA LYS A 81 13.60 12.09 -10.67
C LYS A 81 13.36 13.51 -11.17
N VAL A 82 12.55 14.30 -10.47
CA VAL A 82 12.36 15.73 -10.79
C VAL A 82 13.66 16.49 -10.59
N ALA A 83 14.36 16.27 -9.48
CA ALA A 83 15.67 16.89 -9.22
C ALA A 83 16.67 16.60 -10.34
N PHE A 84 16.72 15.35 -10.83
CA PHE A 84 17.56 14.98 -11.96
C PHE A 84 17.22 15.75 -13.25
N LYS A 85 15.93 15.94 -13.56
CA LYS A 85 15.49 16.73 -14.73
C LYS A 85 15.84 18.20 -14.61
N VAL A 86 15.72 18.78 -13.41
CA VAL A 86 16.07 20.18 -13.14
C VAL A 86 17.57 20.39 -13.29
N VAL A 87 18.41 19.49 -12.75
CA VAL A 87 19.88 19.58 -12.86
C VAL A 87 20.38 19.42 -14.30
N LYS A 88 19.64 18.71 -15.14
CA LYS A 88 19.93 18.58 -16.57
C LYS A 88 19.46 19.78 -17.41
N ASP A 89 18.89 20.81 -16.79
CA ASP A 89 18.26 21.95 -17.46
C ASP A 89 17.15 21.56 -18.46
N GLU A 90 16.54 20.38 -18.29
CA GLU A 90 15.45 19.93 -19.17
C GLU A 90 14.15 20.70 -18.87
N THR A 91 13.93 21.08 -17.61
CA THR A 91 12.73 21.78 -17.14
C THR A 91 13.02 22.58 -15.87
N THR A 92 12.37 23.75 -15.72
CA THR A 92 12.48 24.60 -14.53
C THR A 92 11.42 24.30 -13.47
N HIS A 93 10.25 23.83 -13.91
CA HIS A 93 9.12 23.42 -13.08
C HIS A 93 8.49 22.14 -13.62
N VAL A 94 8.15 21.20 -12.73
CA VAL A 94 7.48 19.96 -13.08
C VAL A 94 6.20 19.79 -12.26
N THR A 95 5.07 19.70 -12.93
CA THR A 95 3.78 19.33 -12.32
C THR A 95 3.55 17.83 -12.48
N VAL A 96 3.44 17.12 -11.37
CA VAL A 96 3.15 15.68 -11.31
C VAL A 96 1.66 15.47 -11.10
N ALA A 97 1.00 14.94 -12.12
CA ALA A 97 -0.43 14.65 -12.18
C ALA A 97 -0.67 13.16 -12.43
N ASP A 98 -1.92 12.72 -12.34
CA ASP A 98 -2.30 11.31 -12.56
C ASP A 98 -1.83 10.74 -13.91
N SER A 99 -1.79 11.59 -14.95
CA SER A 99 -1.44 11.22 -16.33
C SER A 99 0.05 10.93 -16.54
N ASN A 100 0.94 11.66 -15.87
CA ASN A 100 2.39 11.55 -16.04
C ASN A 100 3.09 10.81 -14.89
N LEU A 101 2.36 10.43 -13.83
CA LEU A 101 2.90 9.73 -12.67
C LEU A 101 3.69 8.47 -13.05
N GLN A 102 3.26 7.75 -14.10
CA GLN A 102 3.90 6.52 -14.56
C GLN A 102 5.35 6.75 -15.03
N ASP A 103 5.68 7.92 -15.58
CA ASP A 103 7.03 8.26 -16.02
C ASP A 103 8.01 8.33 -14.83
N PHE A 104 7.49 8.63 -13.65
CA PHE A 104 8.27 8.74 -12.42
C PHE A 104 8.36 7.40 -11.69
N VAL A 105 7.24 6.78 -11.36
CA VAL A 105 7.24 5.57 -10.50
C VAL A 105 7.21 4.26 -11.27
N GLY A 106 6.82 4.28 -12.54
CA GLY A 106 6.61 3.11 -13.39
C GLY A 106 5.14 2.70 -13.48
N LYS A 107 4.87 1.53 -14.06
CA LYS A 107 3.52 0.97 -14.16
C LYS A 107 2.93 0.68 -12.76
N PRO A 108 1.60 0.81 -12.58
CA PRO A 108 0.91 0.41 -11.36
C PRO A 108 1.31 -1.00 -10.89
N VAL A 109 1.60 -1.13 -9.59
CA VAL A 109 1.99 -2.43 -8.99
C VAL A 109 0.76 -3.22 -8.56
N PHE A 110 -0.27 -2.51 -8.10
CA PHE A 110 -1.53 -3.07 -7.65
C PHE A 110 -2.65 -2.57 -8.55
N THR A 111 -3.33 -3.49 -9.23
CA THR A 111 -4.62 -3.21 -9.87
C THR A 111 -5.74 -3.36 -8.84
N GLN A 112 -6.79 -2.55 -8.97
CA GLN A 112 -8.01 -2.72 -8.17
C GLN A 112 -8.83 -3.91 -8.67
N ASP A 113 -8.24 -5.09 -8.77
CA ASP A 113 -9.05 -6.28 -9.02
C ASP A 113 -9.49 -6.85 -7.68
N ARG A 114 -10.77 -6.62 -7.39
CA ARG A 114 -11.50 -7.62 -6.61
C ARG A 114 -11.32 -8.92 -7.40
N MET A 115 -10.70 -9.91 -6.76
CA MET A 115 -10.49 -11.23 -7.37
C MET A 115 -11.82 -11.80 -7.92
N TYR A 116 -12.94 -11.46 -7.25
CA TYR A 116 -14.31 -11.72 -7.70
C TYR A 116 -15.18 -10.47 -7.59
N THR A 117 -15.80 -10.03 -8.69
CA THR A 117 -16.81 -8.94 -8.67
C THR A 117 -18.11 -9.40 -8.00
N GLN A 118 -18.52 -10.64 -8.29
CA GLN A 118 -19.54 -11.40 -7.58
C GLN A 118 -18.94 -12.75 -7.22
N THR A 119 -19.06 -13.17 -5.96
CA THR A 119 -18.47 -14.42 -5.49
C THR A 119 -19.24 -15.62 -6.07
N PRO A 120 -18.57 -16.55 -6.77
CA PRO A 120 -19.23 -17.78 -7.21
C PRO A 120 -19.60 -18.67 -6.00
N PRO A 121 -20.51 -19.65 -6.18
CA PRO A 121 -20.81 -20.62 -5.13
C PRO A 121 -19.54 -21.32 -4.63
N GLY A 122 -19.41 -21.40 -3.30
CA GLY A 122 -18.23 -21.98 -2.65
C GLY A 122 -17.10 -20.99 -2.33
N VAL A 123 -17.26 -19.70 -2.67
CA VAL A 123 -16.30 -18.64 -2.32
C VAL A 123 -16.96 -17.56 -1.46
N VAL A 124 -16.30 -17.15 -0.38
CA VAL A 124 -16.75 -16.04 0.48
C VAL A 124 -15.61 -15.08 0.80
N MET A 125 -15.92 -13.80 0.94
CA MET A 125 -14.96 -12.78 1.37
C MET A 125 -14.96 -12.69 2.91
N GLY A 126 -13.79 -12.88 3.52
CA GLY A 126 -13.54 -12.72 4.95
C GLY A 126 -12.61 -11.54 5.25
N LEU A 127 -12.72 -11.00 6.46
CA LEU A 127 -11.77 -10.05 7.01
C LEU A 127 -10.77 -10.78 7.89
N ALA A 128 -9.49 -10.57 7.64
CA ALA A 128 -8.40 -11.15 8.40
C ALA A 128 -7.54 -10.07 9.04
N TRP A 129 -7.13 -10.29 10.28
CA TRP A 129 -6.11 -9.49 10.93
C TRP A 129 -4.74 -10.12 10.68
N THR A 130 -3.88 -9.43 9.93
CA THR A 130 -2.54 -9.91 9.59
C THR A 130 -1.47 -9.09 10.33
N ALA A 131 -0.22 -9.56 10.31
CA ALA A 131 0.92 -8.81 10.84
C ALA A 131 1.12 -7.43 10.19
N MET A 132 0.56 -7.21 8.99
CA MET A 132 0.60 -5.93 8.26
C MET A 132 -0.67 -5.08 8.47
N GLY A 133 -1.62 -5.54 9.30
CA GLY A 133 -2.91 -4.92 9.56
C GLY A 133 -4.08 -5.72 8.97
N GLY A 134 -5.26 -5.09 8.91
CA GLY A 134 -6.46 -5.70 8.33
C GLY A 134 -6.31 -5.97 6.84
N SER A 135 -6.75 -7.15 6.39
CA SER A 135 -6.77 -7.57 4.99
C SER A 135 -8.07 -8.31 4.66
N THR A 136 -8.50 -8.24 3.41
CA THR A 136 -9.60 -9.05 2.88
C THR A 136 -9.02 -10.33 2.27
N LEU A 137 -9.50 -11.49 2.71
CA LEU A 137 -9.15 -12.80 2.14
C LEU A 137 -10.38 -13.45 1.51
N PHE A 138 -10.17 -14.32 0.53
CA PHE A 138 -11.22 -15.19 -0.01
C PHE A 138 -11.02 -16.59 0.55
N VAL A 139 -12.08 -17.15 1.14
CA VAL A 139 -12.13 -18.56 1.54
C VAL A 139 -12.86 -19.30 0.45
N GLU A 140 -12.21 -20.31 -0.11
CA GLU A 140 -12.71 -21.09 -1.25
C GLU A 140 -12.93 -22.55 -0.84
N THR A 141 -13.98 -23.14 -1.40
CA THR A 141 -14.33 -24.54 -1.22
C THR A 141 -14.65 -25.14 -2.59
N THR A 142 -14.21 -26.38 -2.80
CA THR A 142 -14.51 -27.12 -4.02
C THR A 142 -14.87 -28.56 -3.68
N THR A 143 -15.85 -29.11 -4.38
CA THR A 143 -16.24 -30.51 -4.18
C THR A 143 -15.24 -31.42 -4.87
N ARG A 144 -14.55 -32.26 -4.09
CA ARG A 144 -13.77 -33.38 -4.63
C ARG A 144 -14.51 -34.68 -4.39
N ARG A 145 -14.61 -35.52 -5.43
CA ARG A 145 -15.13 -36.89 -5.33
C ARG A 145 -14.05 -37.84 -5.76
N ASN A 146 -13.51 -38.59 -4.80
CA ASN A 146 -12.71 -39.77 -5.11
C ASN A 146 -13.67 -40.96 -5.26
N PRO A 147 -13.59 -41.72 -6.38
CA PRO A 147 -14.47 -42.87 -6.61
C PRO A 147 -14.37 -43.97 -5.54
N SER A 148 -13.28 -44.00 -4.78
CA SER A 148 -12.97 -44.99 -3.75
C SER A 148 -13.53 -44.66 -2.37
N ASP A 149 -13.89 -43.41 -2.09
CA ASP A 149 -14.28 -42.97 -0.75
C ASP A 149 -15.79 -43.11 -0.54
N LYS A 150 -16.17 -43.91 0.47
CA LYS A 150 -17.58 -44.15 0.85
C LYS A 150 -18.11 -43.13 1.87
N GLU A 151 -17.23 -42.39 2.53
CA GLU A 151 -17.55 -41.35 3.53
C GLU A 151 -17.08 -39.97 3.05
N GLY A 152 -17.74 -38.90 3.53
CA GLY A 152 -17.34 -37.53 3.20
C GLY A 152 -16.07 -37.13 3.95
N SER A 153 -15.09 -36.57 3.22
CA SER A 153 -13.85 -36.03 3.79
C SER A 153 -13.75 -34.52 3.55
N LEU A 154 -12.95 -33.84 4.38
CA LEU A 154 -12.63 -32.40 4.24
C LEU A 154 -11.11 -32.23 4.25
N GLU A 155 -10.57 -31.69 3.16
CA GLU A 155 -9.16 -31.34 3.05
C GLU A 155 -9.02 -29.82 3.12
N LEU A 156 -8.23 -29.34 4.07
CA LEU A 156 -7.94 -27.91 4.24
C LEU A 156 -6.56 -27.59 3.67
N THR A 157 -6.46 -26.48 2.94
CA THR A 157 -5.22 -25.95 2.39
C THR A 157 -5.04 -24.50 2.81
N GLY A 158 -3.79 -24.01 2.79
CA GLY A 158 -3.41 -22.74 3.42
C GLY A 158 -2.92 -22.94 4.85
N HIS A 159 -2.06 -22.04 5.33
CA HIS A 159 -1.52 -22.02 6.69
C HIS A 159 -2.19 -20.91 7.50
#